data_AF-A0A218V6Y0-F1
#
_entry.id   AF-A0A218V6Y0-F1
#
_cell.length_a   1.000
_cell.length_b   1.000
_cell.length_c   1.000
_cell.angle_alpha   90.00
_cell.angle_beta   90.00
_cell.angle_gamma   90.00
#
_symmetry.space_group_name_H-M   'P 1'
#
loop_
_entity.id
_entity.type
_entity.pdbx_description
1 polymer ?
#
loop_
_entity_poly.entity_id
_entity_poly.type
_entity_poly.pdbx_seq_one_letter_code
_entity_poly.pdbx_strand_id
1 'polypeptide(L)'
;MEWSYLLEITSLLAALSLLQRAGCAAASAAAAASSSSSAKELSCQEITVPLCKGIGYNYTYMPNQFNHDTQDEAGLEVHQFWPLVEIQCSSDLRFFLCSMYTPICLEDYKKPLPPCRSVCERAKAGCAPLMRQYGFAWPDRMRCDRLPEQGSPDTLCMDYNRTDLTTAAPPPPKPPLRGSKPGTPAKAPPAAAAPPAEAPRKPRPPPPCEPGCQCRAPMVSVSSERHPLYNRVKTGQIANCALPCHNPYFSPDERAFTAFWIGLWSVLCFLSTFATVSTFLIDMERFKYPERPIIFLAACYLFVSLGYLVRLVAGHEKVAAPARRCAPWSSCSSTSSAWPAPSGGSSSPSPGSWRRA
;
A
#
# COMPACT_ATOMS: atom_id res chain seq x y z
N MET A 1 -13.90 -38.66 35.68
CA MET A 1 -13.38 -37.37 35.20
C MET A 1 -13.53 -37.18 33.69
N GLU A 2 -13.71 -38.23 32.88
CA GLU A 2 -13.84 -38.15 31.40
C GLU A 2 -15.21 -37.63 30.90
N TRP A 3 -16.30 -37.84 31.65
CA TRP A 3 -17.66 -37.47 31.21
C TRP A 3 -18.00 -35.99 31.33
N SER A 4 -17.34 -35.27 32.24
CA SER A 4 -17.54 -33.82 32.42
C SER A 4 -16.95 -33.03 31.24
N TYR A 5 -15.82 -33.49 30.68
CA TYR A 5 -15.22 -32.87 29.50
C TYR A 5 -16.08 -33.05 28.24
N LEU A 6 -16.75 -34.20 28.09
CA LEU A 6 -17.65 -34.42 26.97
C LEU A 6 -18.92 -33.55 27.05
N LEU A 7 -19.42 -33.25 28.26
CA LEU A 7 -20.55 -32.34 28.47
C LEU A 7 -20.16 -30.87 28.24
N GLU A 8 -18.96 -30.47 28.64
CA GLU A 8 -18.40 -29.13 28.35
C GLU A 8 -18.18 -28.92 26.85
N ILE A 9 -17.63 -29.92 26.14
CA ILE A 9 -17.38 -29.87 24.70
C ILE A 9 -18.70 -29.86 23.92
N THR A 10 -19.69 -30.67 24.32
CA THR A 10 -21.01 -30.67 23.66
C THR A 10 -21.79 -29.39 23.92
N SER A 11 -21.65 -28.77 25.10
CA SER A 11 -22.21 -27.45 25.42
C SER A 11 -21.56 -26.34 24.61
N LEU A 12 -20.22 -26.35 24.47
CA LEU A 12 -19.48 -25.40 23.62
C LEU A 12 -19.85 -25.54 22.14
N LEU A 13 -19.99 -26.77 21.64
CA LEU A 13 -20.41 -27.01 20.25
C LEU A 13 -21.87 -26.59 20.02
N ALA A 14 -22.75 -26.77 21.00
CA ALA A 14 -24.12 -26.27 20.95
C ALA A 14 -24.17 -24.73 20.96
N ALA A 15 -23.37 -24.07 21.80
CA ALA A 15 -23.25 -22.62 21.85
C ALA A 15 -22.68 -22.02 20.55
N LEU A 16 -21.67 -22.67 19.97
CA LEU A 16 -21.14 -22.33 18.64
C LEU A 16 -22.20 -22.50 17.54
N SER A 17 -23.00 -23.56 17.59
CA SER A 17 -24.10 -23.78 16.63
C SER A 17 -25.22 -22.74 16.74
N LEU A 18 -25.49 -22.25 17.96
CA LEU A 18 -26.47 -21.18 18.23
C LEU A 18 -25.94 -19.81 17.77
N LEU A 19 -24.64 -19.53 17.97
CA LEU A 19 -23.99 -18.35 17.40
C LEU A 19 -24.00 -18.36 15.87
N GLN A 20 -23.84 -19.54 15.25
CA GLN A 20 -23.90 -19.69 13.79
C GLN A 20 -25.32 -19.42 13.25
N ARG A 21 -26.36 -19.82 13.99
CA ARG A 21 -27.76 -19.49 13.65
C ARG A 21 -28.09 -18.00 13.83
N ALA A 22 -27.57 -17.36 14.87
CA ALA A 22 -27.72 -15.91 15.08
C ALA A 22 -26.95 -15.09 14.02
N GLY A 23 -25.76 -15.56 13.62
CA GLY A 23 -24.96 -14.97 12.55
C GLY A 23 -25.61 -15.09 11.16
N CYS A 24 -26.26 -16.22 10.86
CA CYS A 24 -27.04 -16.38 9.62
C CYS A 24 -28.28 -15.49 9.56
N ALA A 25 -28.95 -15.22 10.70
CA ALA A 25 -30.07 -14.28 10.75
C ALA A 25 -29.62 -12.83 10.49
N ALA A 26 -28.43 -12.44 10.98
CA ALA A 26 -27.85 -11.11 10.71
C ALA A 26 -27.29 -10.99 9.27
N ALA A 27 -26.69 -12.05 8.72
CA ALA A 27 -26.17 -12.06 7.36
C ALA A 27 -27.29 -12.10 6.30
N SER A 28 -28.41 -12.76 6.58
CA SER A 28 -29.57 -12.78 5.67
C SER A 28 -30.37 -11.48 5.67
N ALA A 29 -30.25 -10.64 6.72
CA ALA A 29 -30.84 -9.30 6.75
C ALA A 29 -30.01 -8.27 5.96
N ALA A 30 -28.69 -8.46 5.85
CA ALA A 30 -27.82 -7.59 5.06
C ALA A 30 -27.89 -7.88 3.55
N ALA A 31 -28.21 -9.12 3.15
CA ALA A 31 -28.29 -9.51 1.73
C ALA A 31 -29.65 -9.22 1.05
N ALA A 32 -30.70 -8.90 1.83
CA ALA A 32 -32.03 -8.61 1.29
C ALA A 32 -32.30 -7.12 1.04
N ALA A 33 -31.33 -6.24 1.30
CA ALA A 33 -31.47 -4.79 1.15
C ALA A 33 -30.49 -4.21 0.10
N SER A 34 -30.47 -4.74 -1.11
CA SER A 34 -29.97 -4.00 -2.31
C SER A 34 -30.17 -4.78 -3.61
N SER A 35 -31.41 -5.08 -3.97
CA SER A 35 -31.72 -5.43 -5.37
C SER A 35 -33.07 -4.87 -5.81
N SER A 36 -33.37 -3.63 -5.42
CA SER A 36 -34.23 -2.78 -6.22
C SER A 36 -33.35 -2.07 -7.25
N SER A 37 -33.27 -2.60 -8.46
CA SER A 37 -32.94 -1.77 -9.63
C SER A 37 -34.11 -0.83 -9.90
N SER A 38 -34.37 0.07 -8.96
CA SER A 38 -35.06 1.31 -9.29
C SER A 38 -34.09 2.03 -10.21
N ALA A 39 -34.48 2.27 -11.46
CA ALA A 39 -33.83 3.28 -12.26
C ALA A 39 -33.84 4.55 -11.42
N LYS A 40 -32.72 4.87 -10.76
CA LYS A 40 -32.60 6.06 -9.93
C LYS A 40 -32.89 7.21 -10.87
N GLU A 41 -33.92 7.97 -10.55
CA GLU A 41 -34.19 9.24 -11.22
C GLU A 41 -32.91 10.09 -11.12
N LEU A 42 -32.47 10.66 -12.26
CA LEU A 42 -31.31 11.55 -12.30
C LEU A 42 -31.56 12.69 -11.32
N SER A 43 -30.87 12.67 -10.18
CA SER A 43 -30.93 13.72 -9.18
C SER A 43 -29.72 14.63 -9.36
N CYS A 44 -29.98 15.93 -9.52
CA CYS A 44 -28.93 16.93 -9.56
C CYS A 44 -28.36 17.15 -8.15
N GLN A 45 -27.04 17.16 -8.06
CA GLN A 45 -26.30 17.40 -6.83
C GLN A 45 -25.22 18.47 -7.07
N GLU A 46 -24.87 19.23 -6.04
CA GLU A 46 -23.86 20.28 -6.13
C GLU A 46 -22.46 19.69 -6.37
N ILE A 47 -21.64 20.36 -7.19
CA ILE A 47 -20.28 19.93 -7.49
C ILE A 47 -19.38 20.12 -6.26
N THR A 48 -18.89 19.02 -5.71
CA THR A 48 -17.96 19.02 -4.58
C THR A 48 -16.50 18.92 -5.02
N VAL A 49 -16.24 18.43 -6.24
CA VAL A 49 -14.88 18.21 -6.78
C VAL A 49 -14.12 19.55 -6.92
N PRO A 50 -13.01 19.76 -6.17
CA PRO A 50 -12.31 21.05 -6.13
C PRO A 50 -11.88 21.60 -7.50
N LEU A 51 -11.39 20.73 -8.39
CA LEU A 51 -10.95 21.14 -9.73
C LEU A 51 -12.10 21.72 -10.57
N CYS A 52 -13.31 21.21 -10.36
CA CYS A 52 -14.49 21.47 -11.17
C CYS A 52 -15.47 22.51 -10.58
N LYS A 53 -15.12 23.15 -9.46
CA LYS A 53 -15.92 24.25 -8.91
C LYS A 53 -15.79 25.51 -9.74
N GLY A 54 -16.90 26.16 -10.07
CA GLY A 54 -16.89 27.47 -10.74
C GLY A 54 -16.40 27.43 -12.20
N ILE A 55 -16.73 26.36 -12.93
CA ILE A 55 -16.39 26.19 -14.36
C ILE A 55 -17.48 26.69 -15.32
N GLY A 56 -18.62 27.15 -14.81
CA GLY A 56 -19.76 27.62 -15.60
C GLY A 56 -21.10 26.99 -15.22
N TYR A 57 -21.09 25.91 -14.44
CA TYR A 57 -22.26 25.30 -13.83
C TYR A 57 -21.91 24.73 -12.45
N ASN A 58 -22.93 24.57 -11.60
CA ASN A 58 -22.75 24.17 -10.20
C ASN A 58 -23.35 22.80 -9.86
N TYR A 59 -24.15 22.23 -10.76
CA TYR A 59 -24.86 20.97 -10.51
C TYR A 59 -24.43 19.88 -11.49
N THR A 60 -24.29 18.67 -10.98
CA THR A 60 -23.94 17.46 -11.72
C THR A 60 -24.85 16.30 -11.34
N TYR A 61 -24.91 15.26 -12.16
CA TYR A 61 -25.65 14.03 -11.85
C TYR A 61 -24.68 12.85 -11.89
N MET A 62 -24.90 11.84 -11.05
CA MET A 62 -24.16 10.56 -11.09
C MET A 62 -25.13 9.41 -11.38
N PRO A 63 -24.67 8.31 -12.04
CA PRO A 63 -23.31 8.08 -12.52
C PRO A 63 -22.97 8.89 -13.79
N ASN A 64 -21.69 9.23 -13.95
CA ASN A 64 -21.20 9.87 -15.19
C ASN A 64 -20.99 8.84 -16.32
N GLN A 65 -20.60 9.34 -17.49
CA GLN A 65 -20.28 8.53 -18.68
C GLN A 65 -19.10 7.56 -18.52
N PHE A 66 -18.33 7.66 -17.43
CA PHE A 66 -17.25 6.74 -17.08
C PHE A 66 -17.65 5.74 -15.99
N ASN A 67 -18.93 5.71 -15.62
CA ASN A 67 -19.51 4.84 -14.60
C ASN A 67 -18.95 5.07 -13.19
N HIS A 68 -18.54 6.31 -12.88
CA HIS A 68 -18.29 6.68 -11.49
C HIS A 68 -19.63 6.91 -10.80
N ASP A 69 -19.87 6.21 -9.71
CA ASP A 69 -21.13 6.29 -8.96
C ASP A 69 -21.15 7.50 -8.00
N THR A 70 -19.98 8.04 -7.66
CA THR A 70 -19.83 9.16 -6.73
C THR A 70 -18.88 10.24 -7.27
N GLN A 71 -19.05 11.46 -6.77
CA GLN A 71 -18.16 12.57 -7.11
C GLN A 71 -16.73 12.38 -6.58
N ASP A 72 -16.57 11.70 -5.44
CA ASP A 72 -15.25 11.46 -4.86
C ASP A 72 -14.41 10.52 -5.74
N GLU A 73 -15.05 9.51 -6.32
CA GLU A 73 -14.42 8.59 -7.27
C GLU A 73 -14.02 9.32 -8.56
N ALA A 74 -14.95 10.08 -9.16
CA ALA A 74 -14.66 10.91 -10.34
C ALA A 74 -13.59 11.98 -10.05
N GLY A 75 -13.61 12.53 -8.84
CA GLY A 75 -12.64 13.48 -8.32
C GLY A 75 -11.23 12.91 -8.32
N LEU A 76 -11.06 11.70 -7.76
CA LEU A 76 -9.74 11.06 -7.68
C LEU A 76 -9.11 10.83 -9.07
N GLU A 77 -9.92 10.48 -10.08
CA GLU A 77 -9.41 10.33 -11.45
C GLU A 77 -9.08 11.69 -12.09
N VAL A 78 -10.00 12.67 -12.02
CA VAL A 78 -9.77 13.97 -12.67
C VAL A 78 -8.62 14.76 -12.04
N HIS A 79 -8.37 14.57 -10.74
CA HIS A 79 -7.26 15.20 -10.03
C HIS A 79 -5.87 14.80 -10.59
N GLN A 80 -5.76 13.69 -11.32
CA GLN A 80 -4.51 13.31 -12.00
C GLN A 80 -4.11 14.30 -13.09
N PHE A 81 -5.08 15.05 -13.63
CA PHE A 81 -4.84 16.07 -14.64
C PHE A 81 -4.54 17.46 -14.05
N TRP A 82 -4.51 17.61 -12.71
CA TRP A 82 -4.24 18.89 -12.05
C TRP A 82 -2.97 19.60 -12.55
N PRO A 83 -1.81 18.92 -12.72
CA PRO A 83 -0.61 19.57 -13.23
C PRO A 83 -0.79 20.16 -14.64
N LEU A 84 -1.60 19.52 -15.49
CA LEU A 84 -1.88 20.00 -16.86
C LEU A 84 -2.83 21.20 -16.85
N VAL A 85 -3.72 21.28 -15.86
CA VAL A 85 -4.59 22.45 -15.68
C VAL A 85 -3.79 23.62 -15.13
N GLU A 86 -2.90 23.39 -14.16
CA GLU A 86 -2.07 24.43 -13.54
C GLU A 86 -1.03 25.01 -14.52
N ILE A 87 -0.45 24.19 -15.39
CA ILE A 87 0.45 24.68 -16.45
C ILE A 87 -0.28 25.42 -17.57
N GLN A 88 -1.62 25.35 -17.59
CA GLN A 88 -2.49 26.04 -18.55
C GLN A 88 -2.10 25.79 -20.01
N CYS A 89 -1.83 24.53 -20.38
CA CYS A 89 -1.53 24.16 -21.77
C CYS A 89 -2.67 24.47 -22.74
N SER A 90 -3.92 24.54 -22.26
CA SER A 90 -5.08 25.04 -22.98
C SER A 90 -6.09 25.64 -22.00
N SER A 91 -6.73 26.75 -22.36
CA SER A 91 -7.81 27.36 -21.55
C SER A 91 -9.03 26.46 -21.42
N ASP A 92 -9.21 25.53 -22.37
CA ASP A 92 -10.41 24.72 -22.48
C ASP A 92 -10.26 23.36 -21.78
N LEU A 93 -9.05 23.01 -21.32
CA LEU A 93 -8.79 21.72 -20.69
C LEU A 93 -9.62 21.52 -19.43
N ARG A 94 -9.67 22.53 -18.55
CA ARG A 94 -10.42 22.44 -17.29
C ARG A 94 -11.91 22.22 -17.53
N PHE A 95 -12.49 23.00 -18.44
CA PHE A 95 -13.89 22.87 -18.82
C PHE A 95 -14.19 21.51 -19.47
N PHE A 96 -13.31 21.06 -20.37
CA PHE A 96 -13.43 19.77 -21.05
C PHE A 96 -13.41 18.59 -20.06
N LEU A 97 -12.42 18.55 -19.16
CA LEU A 97 -12.30 17.49 -18.16
C LEU A 97 -13.54 17.43 -17.28
N CYS A 98 -13.96 18.58 -16.75
CA CYS A 98 -15.11 18.62 -15.86
C CYS A 98 -16.43 18.32 -16.57
N SER A 99 -16.58 18.66 -17.85
CA SER A 99 -17.76 18.29 -18.65
C SER A 99 -17.89 16.77 -18.84
N MET A 100 -16.78 16.03 -18.73
CA MET A 100 -16.74 14.57 -18.89
C MET A 100 -16.85 13.84 -17.53
N TYR A 101 -16.16 14.32 -16.50
CA TYR A 101 -16.14 13.70 -15.15
C TYR A 101 -17.31 14.16 -14.26
N THR A 102 -17.71 15.42 -14.36
CA THR A 102 -18.81 16.03 -13.59
C THR A 102 -19.78 16.69 -14.58
N PRO A 103 -20.52 15.93 -15.40
CA PRO A 103 -21.38 16.49 -16.45
C PRO A 103 -22.45 17.42 -15.87
N ILE A 104 -22.89 18.41 -16.64
CA ILE A 104 -23.94 19.34 -16.20
C ILE A 104 -25.25 18.60 -15.92
N CYS A 105 -25.92 18.97 -14.84
CA CYS A 105 -27.28 18.54 -14.55
C CYS A 105 -28.26 19.71 -14.64
N LEU A 106 -29.32 19.52 -15.42
CA LEU A 106 -30.42 20.46 -15.61
C LEU A 106 -31.71 19.73 -15.21
N GLU A 107 -32.51 20.30 -14.32
CA GLU A 107 -33.73 19.65 -13.81
C GLU A 107 -34.73 19.34 -14.94
N ASP A 108 -34.82 20.24 -15.92
CA ASP A 108 -35.73 20.11 -17.06
C ASP A 108 -35.16 19.30 -18.24
N TYR A 109 -33.89 18.88 -18.18
CA TYR A 109 -33.22 18.19 -19.29
C TYR A 109 -32.53 16.90 -18.82
N LYS A 110 -33.22 15.77 -19.04
CA LYS A 110 -32.79 14.43 -18.59
C LYS A 110 -31.83 13.71 -19.54
N LYS A 111 -31.48 14.28 -20.69
CA LYS A 111 -30.54 13.67 -21.65
C LYS A 111 -29.09 14.08 -21.33
N PRO A 112 -28.08 13.22 -21.58
CA PRO A 112 -26.69 13.59 -21.42
C PRO A 112 -26.30 14.74 -22.36
N LEU A 113 -25.62 15.76 -21.82
CA LEU A 113 -25.14 16.91 -22.58
C LEU A 113 -23.60 16.93 -22.58
N PRO A 114 -22.93 16.33 -23.59
CA PRO A 114 -21.48 16.26 -23.65
C PRO A 114 -20.85 17.57 -24.16
N PRO A 115 -19.52 17.76 -23.98
CA PRO A 115 -18.81 18.86 -24.64
C PRO A 115 -18.76 18.65 -26.16
N CYS A 116 -18.78 19.74 -26.92
CA CYS A 116 -18.65 19.67 -28.38
C CYS A 116 -17.25 19.22 -28.80
N ARG A 117 -17.15 18.58 -29.96
CA ARG A 117 -15.88 18.12 -30.56
C ARG A 117 -14.84 19.23 -30.67
N SER A 118 -15.27 20.47 -30.98
CA SER A 118 -14.42 21.67 -31.05
C SER A 118 -13.65 21.92 -29.76
N VAL A 119 -14.31 21.82 -28.61
CA VAL A 119 -13.72 22.01 -27.27
C VAL A 119 -12.62 20.97 -27.02
N CYS A 120 -12.90 19.72 -27.33
CA CYS A 120 -11.94 18.63 -27.16
C CYS A 120 -10.70 18.83 -28.02
N GLU A 121 -10.86 19.19 -29.30
CA GLU A 121 -9.72 19.40 -30.20
C GLU A 121 -8.86 20.59 -29.75
N ARG A 122 -9.46 21.68 -29.25
CA ARG A 122 -8.71 22.81 -28.68
C ARG A 122 -7.94 22.44 -27.41
N ALA A 123 -8.54 21.63 -26.53
CA ALA A 123 -7.86 21.11 -25.34
C ALA A 123 -6.70 20.18 -25.71
N LYS A 124 -6.95 19.25 -26.64
CA LYS A 124 -5.98 18.27 -27.14
C LYS A 124 -4.82 18.93 -27.88
N ALA A 125 -5.08 19.95 -28.71
CA ALA A 125 -4.04 20.65 -29.47
C ALA A 125 -2.99 21.31 -28.56
N GLY A 126 -3.42 21.91 -27.44
CA GLY A 126 -2.50 22.52 -26.47
C GLY A 126 -1.76 21.51 -25.59
N CYS A 127 -2.47 20.47 -25.12
CA CYS A 127 -1.96 19.61 -24.05
C CYS A 127 -1.36 18.28 -24.54
N ALA A 128 -1.79 17.73 -25.69
CA ALA A 128 -1.26 16.48 -26.20
C ALA A 128 0.24 16.51 -26.56
N PRO A 129 0.83 17.61 -27.08
CA PRO A 129 2.28 17.69 -27.26
C PRO A 129 3.06 17.56 -25.95
N LEU A 130 2.57 18.21 -24.89
CA LEU A 130 3.17 18.16 -23.56
C LEU A 130 3.08 16.76 -22.95
N MET A 131 1.92 16.10 -23.06
CA MET A 131 1.76 14.72 -22.59
C MET A 131 2.72 13.76 -23.29
N ARG A 132 2.86 13.89 -24.62
CA ARG A 132 3.79 13.05 -25.41
C ARG A 132 5.25 13.25 -25.01
N GLN A 133 5.64 14.46 -24.62
CA GLN A 133 7.00 14.73 -24.15
C GLN A 133 7.36 13.93 -22.88
N TYR A 134 6.37 13.66 -22.03
CA TYR A 134 6.52 12.85 -20.82
C TYR A 134 6.14 11.38 -21.02
N GLY A 135 5.94 10.93 -22.27
CA GLY A 135 5.63 9.53 -22.59
C GLY A 135 4.16 9.14 -22.44
N PHE A 136 3.25 10.09 -22.26
CA PHE A 136 1.81 9.83 -22.16
C PHE A 136 1.09 10.16 -23.47
N ALA A 137 0.21 9.26 -23.91
CA ALA A 137 -0.68 9.51 -25.04
C ALA A 137 -1.99 10.18 -24.57
N TRP A 138 -2.69 10.83 -25.49
CA TRP A 138 -4.03 11.35 -25.22
C TRP A 138 -4.99 10.17 -24.95
N PRO A 139 -5.76 10.15 -23.84
CA PRO A 139 -6.54 8.99 -23.44
C PRO A 139 -7.62 8.57 -24.46
N ASP A 140 -7.79 7.26 -24.66
CA ASP A 140 -8.80 6.70 -25.59
C ASP A 140 -10.23 7.07 -25.22
N ARG A 141 -10.50 7.19 -23.91
CA ARG A 141 -11.80 7.60 -23.36
C ARG A 141 -12.12 9.08 -23.59
N MET A 142 -11.14 9.89 -23.99
CA MET A 142 -11.27 11.33 -24.29
C MET A 142 -11.01 11.64 -25.77
N ARG A 143 -11.11 10.64 -26.66
CA ARG A 143 -10.94 10.88 -28.10
C ARG A 143 -12.05 11.76 -28.66
N CYS A 144 -11.65 12.88 -29.26
CA CYS A 144 -12.56 13.87 -29.81
C CYS A 144 -13.47 13.33 -30.93
N ASP A 145 -13.06 12.28 -31.64
CA ASP A 145 -13.86 11.63 -32.69
C ASP A 145 -15.19 11.04 -32.18
N ARG A 146 -15.32 10.83 -30.87
CA ARG A 146 -16.54 10.29 -30.24
C ARG A 146 -17.54 11.36 -29.81
N LEU A 147 -17.16 12.64 -29.91
CA LEU A 147 -17.98 13.76 -29.46
C LEU A 147 -18.79 14.35 -30.62
N PRO A 148 -20.01 14.84 -30.35
CA PRO A 148 -20.85 15.46 -31.38
C PRO A 148 -20.26 16.78 -31.87
N GLU A 149 -20.58 17.12 -33.12
CA GLU A 149 -20.27 18.42 -33.71
C GLU A 149 -21.36 19.44 -33.37
N GLN A 150 -20.98 20.71 -33.30
CA GLN A 150 -21.91 21.81 -33.01
C GLN A 150 -22.98 21.88 -34.10
N GLY A 151 -24.26 21.93 -33.70
CA GLY A 151 -25.37 22.07 -34.64
C GLY A 151 -25.87 20.76 -35.26
N SER A 152 -25.46 19.60 -34.73
CA SER A 152 -26.05 18.33 -35.13
C SER A 152 -27.55 18.27 -34.74
N PRO A 153 -28.45 17.77 -35.61
CA PRO A 153 -29.90 17.84 -35.41
C PRO A 153 -30.41 17.01 -34.22
N ASP A 154 -29.71 15.92 -33.87
CA ASP A 154 -30.18 14.96 -32.87
C ASP A 154 -29.47 15.07 -31.50
N THR A 155 -28.31 15.72 -31.42
CA THR A 155 -27.49 15.78 -30.20
C THR A 155 -26.99 17.20 -29.90
N LEU A 156 -27.44 17.75 -28.79
CA LEU A 156 -26.94 19.02 -28.27
C LEU A 156 -25.59 18.79 -27.58
N CYS A 157 -24.70 19.78 -27.67
CA CYS A 157 -23.40 19.75 -27.00
C CYS A 157 -23.02 21.14 -26.48
N MET A 158 -22.15 21.17 -25.48
CA MET A 158 -21.69 22.43 -24.87
C MET A 158 -20.38 22.93 -25.47
N ASP A 159 -20.35 24.20 -25.85
CA ASP A 159 -19.14 24.98 -26.13
C ASP A 159 -19.26 26.33 -25.39
N TYR A 160 -18.17 26.78 -24.75
CA TYR A 160 -18.13 28.09 -24.11
C TYR A 160 -17.85 29.11 -25.22
N ASN A 161 -18.90 29.79 -25.67
CA ASN A 161 -18.89 30.66 -26.85
C ASN A 161 -17.77 31.72 -26.76
N ARG A 162 -16.70 31.58 -27.56
CA ARG A 162 -15.64 32.59 -27.75
C ARG A 162 -15.75 33.28 -29.11
N THR A 163 -16.97 33.57 -29.57
CA THR A 163 -17.18 34.32 -30.81
C THR A 163 -16.56 35.73 -30.81
N ASP A 164 -16.12 36.27 -29.66
CA ASP A 164 -15.51 37.61 -29.57
C ASP A 164 -13.97 37.67 -29.47
N LEU A 165 -13.24 36.55 -29.54
CA LEU A 165 -11.76 36.58 -29.55
C LEU A 165 -11.18 35.79 -30.72
N THR A 166 -11.66 36.08 -31.93
CA THR A 166 -10.87 35.89 -33.14
C THR A 166 -9.84 37.02 -33.23
N THR A 167 -8.63 36.80 -32.72
CA THR A 167 -7.41 37.42 -33.26
C THR A 167 -6.23 36.52 -32.89
N ALA A 168 -5.68 35.89 -33.93
CA ALA A 168 -4.36 35.29 -34.05
C ALA A 168 -3.81 34.49 -32.85
N ALA A 169 -3.70 33.17 -33.04
CA ALA A 169 -2.77 32.36 -32.27
C ALA A 169 -1.35 32.99 -32.33
N PRO A 170 -0.67 33.22 -31.19
CA PRO A 170 0.73 33.60 -31.23
C PRO A 170 1.56 32.36 -31.65
N PRO A 171 2.57 32.52 -32.54
CA PRO A 171 3.42 31.41 -32.96
C PRO A 171 4.32 30.92 -31.82
N PRO A 172 4.73 29.64 -31.83
CA PRO A 172 5.51 29.06 -30.75
C PRO A 172 6.94 29.65 -30.69
N PRO A 173 7.51 29.87 -29.48
CA PRO A 173 8.88 30.37 -29.35
C PRO A 173 9.90 29.29 -29.74
N LYS A 174 10.90 29.67 -30.54
CA LYS A 174 12.06 28.85 -30.92
C LYS A 174 13.09 28.79 -29.77
N PRO A 175 13.86 27.69 -29.62
CA PRO A 175 14.89 27.58 -28.60
C PRO A 175 16.19 28.30 -29.02
N PRO A 176 16.92 28.98 -28.12
CA PRO A 176 18.19 29.59 -28.48
C PRO A 176 19.36 28.60 -28.38
N LEU A 177 20.21 28.61 -29.41
CA LEU A 177 21.50 27.94 -29.47
C LEU A 177 22.63 28.80 -28.87
N ARG A 178 23.50 28.10 -28.13
CA ARG A 178 24.90 28.31 -27.72
C ARG A 178 25.79 29.37 -28.42
N GLY A 179 26.57 30.08 -27.59
CA GLY A 179 27.92 30.68 -27.83
C GLY A 179 27.92 32.17 -28.26
N SER A 180 28.78 33.11 -27.83
CA SER A 180 30.12 33.10 -27.19
C SER A 180 30.43 34.50 -26.58
N LYS A 181 31.46 34.57 -25.69
CA LYS A 181 32.08 35.74 -24.98
C LYS A 181 32.79 36.76 -25.93
N PRO A 182 33.52 37.86 -25.51
CA PRO A 182 33.93 38.35 -24.17
C PRO A 182 33.93 39.90 -23.92
N GLY A 183 34.14 40.33 -22.66
CA GLY A 183 34.56 41.70 -22.31
C GLY A 183 34.55 42.03 -20.81
N THR A 184 35.73 42.25 -20.21
CA THR A 184 36.02 42.82 -18.86
C THR A 184 36.69 44.21 -19.05
N PRO A 185 37.11 45.02 -18.03
CA PRO A 185 37.11 44.87 -16.55
C PRO A 185 36.71 46.15 -15.74
N ALA A 186 36.58 46.03 -14.40
CA ALA A 186 36.89 47.02 -13.32
C ALA A 186 36.12 46.64 -12.04
N LYS A 187 36.53 46.81 -10.78
CA LYS A 187 37.78 47.11 -10.03
C LYS A 187 37.45 46.75 -8.55
N ALA A 188 38.41 46.22 -7.77
CA ALA A 188 38.33 45.74 -6.36
C ALA A 188 38.17 46.89 -5.31
N PRO A 189 38.30 46.75 -3.94
CA PRO A 189 38.66 45.60 -3.05
C PRO A 189 37.89 45.62 -1.67
N PRO A 190 38.43 45.17 -0.49
CA PRO A 190 38.81 43.81 -0.05
C PRO A 190 38.14 43.40 1.30
N ALA A 191 38.21 42.11 1.70
CA ALA A 191 38.56 41.70 3.07
C ALA A 191 38.62 40.17 3.28
N ALA A 192 39.63 39.76 4.05
CA ALA A 192 39.74 38.58 4.93
C ALA A 192 39.87 37.18 4.30
N ALA A 193 41.08 36.65 4.43
CA ALA A 193 41.47 35.27 4.15
C ALA A 193 40.93 34.30 5.21
N ALA A 194 40.48 33.12 4.75
CA ALA A 194 40.28 31.92 5.55
C ALA A 194 40.90 30.71 4.80
N PRO A 195 41.51 29.73 5.49
CA PRO A 195 42.27 28.64 4.88
C PRO A 195 41.37 27.53 4.29
N PRO A 196 41.91 26.65 3.43
CA PRO A 196 41.10 25.70 2.65
C PRO A 196 40.56 24.54 3.51
N ALA A 197 39.33 24.14 3.18
CA ALA A 197 38.59 23.04 3.79
C ALA A 197 39.27 21.68 3.58
N GLU A 198 39.49 20.95 4.68
CA GLU A 198 39.89 19.56 4.70
C GLU A 198 38.70 18.66 4.29
N ALA A 199 38.94 17.71 3.39
CA ALA A 199 37.93 16.76 2.90
C ALA A 199 37.35 15.89 4.04
N PRO A 200 36.11 15.38 3.92
CA PRO A 200 35.50 14.57 4.97
C PRO A 200 36.24 13.23 5.08
N ARG A 201 36.96 13.02 6.19
CA ARG A 201 37.59 11.74 6.51
C ARG A 201 36.49 10.68 6.65
N LYS A 202 36.58 9.62 5.82
CA LYS A 202 35.74 8.41 5.96
C LYS A 202 35.90 7.87 7.39
N PRO A 203 34.80 7.52 8.10
CA PRO A 203 34.90 6.88 9.41
C PRO A 203 35.71 5.59 9.28
N ARG A 204 36.74 5.46 10.10
CA ARG A 204 37.54 4.23 10.19
C ARG A 204 36.61 3.09 10.63
N PRO A 205 36.64 1.91 9.98
CA PRO A 205 35.91 0.77 10.50
C PRO A 205 36.41 0.44 11.91
N PRO A 206 35.52 0.12 12.87
CA PRO A 206 35.93 -0.26 14.22
C PRO A 206 36.83 -1.50 14.17
N PRO A 207 37.75 -1.65 15.14
CA PRO A 207 38.73 -2.73 15.13
C PRO A 207 38.07 -4.11 15.06
N PRO A 208 38.73 -5.11 14.44
CA PRO A 208 38.25 -6.50 14.43
C PRO A 208 38.04 -7.00 15.85
N CYS A 209 36.99 -7.78 16.06
CA CYS A 209 36.69 -8.42 17.32
C CYS A 209 37.86 -9.33 17.76
N GLU A 210 38.44 -9.08 18.94
CA GLU A 210 39.47 -9.92 19.55
C GLU A 210 38.96 -11.36 19.79
N PRO A 211 39.85 -12.37 19.89
CA PRO A 211 39.48 -13.78 20.10
C PRO A 211 38.75 -13.96 21.45
N GLY A 212 37.43 -13.86 21.41
CA GLY A 212 36.56 -13.85 22.58
C GLY A 212 35.17 -13.23 22.37
N CYS A 213 34.91 -12.59 21.22
CA CYS A 213 33.57 -12.06 20.91
C CYS A 213 32.51 -13.17 20.77
N GLN A 214 31.46 -13.10 21.59
CA GLN A 214 30.35 -14.05 21.59
C GLN A 214 29.02 -13.36 21.24
N CYS A 215 28.09 -14.12 20.68
CA CYS A 215 26.72 -13.66 20.44
C CYS A 215 26.04 -13.27 21.75
N ARG A 216 25.65 -12.01 21.87
CA ARG A 216 24.86 -11.53 23.01
C ARG A 216 23.38 -11.82 22.76
N ALA A 217 22.67 -12.27 23.80
CA ALA A 217 21.21 -12.43 23.76
C ALA A 217 20.55 -11.12 23.27
N PRO A 218 19.52 -11.17 22.40
CA PRO A 218 18.74 -12.35 21.99
C PRO A 218 19.29 -13.13 20.78
N MET A 219 20.48 -12.78 20.26
CA MET A 219 21.06 -13.42 19.08
C MET A 219 21.64 -14.80 19.42
N VAL A 220 21.53 -15.74 18.49
CA VAL A 220 21.99 -17.14 18.64
C VAL A 220 23.12 -17.42 17.65
N SER A 221 24.15 -18.15 18.11
CA SER A 221 25.27 -18.55 17.27
C SER A 221 24.91 -19.73 16.36
N VAL A 222 25.16 -19.61 15.06
CA VAL A 222 24.97 -20.63 14.04
C VAL A 222 26.23 -21.48 13.92
N SER A 223 26.35 -22.53 14.72
CA SER A 223 27.54 -23.40 14.78
C SER A 223 27.49 -24.59 13.81
N SER A 224 26.33 -24.88 13.22
CA SER A 224 26.17 -26.00 12.28
C SER A 224 26.65 -25.63 10.87
N GLU A 225 27.72 -26.27 10.39
CA GLU A 225 28.21 -26.20 9.00
C GLU A 225 27.15 -26.59 7.95
N ARG A 226 26.14 -27.38 8.36
CA ARG A 226 25.02 -27.78 7.50
C ARG A 226 23.99 -26.69 7.28
N HIS A 227 24.08 -25.57 8.01
CA HIS A 227 23.13 -24.47 7.87
C HIS A 227 23.51 -23.60 6.66
N PRO A 228 22.57 -23.25 5.76
CA PRO A 228 22.86 -22.42 4.57
C PRO A 228 23.48 -21.03 4.86
N LEU A 229 23.41 -20.62 6.12
CA LEU A 229 23.88 -19.31 6.61
C LEU A 229 25.25 -19.40 7.31
N TYR A 230 25.83 -20.59 7.44
CA TYR A 230 27.14 -20.78 8.03
C TYR A 230 28.22 -20.03 7.22
N ASN A 231 29.02 -19.23 7.90
CA ASN A 231 29.99 -18.25 7.40
C ASN A 231 29.46 -17.18 6.44
N ARG A 232 28.13 -17.11 6.23
CA ARG A 232 27.49 -16.15 5.31
C ARG A 232 26.84 -14.97 6.03
N VAL A 233 26.44 -15.15 7.29
CA VAL A 233 25.82 -14.10 8.10
C VAL A 233 26.83 -13.52 9.06
N LYS A 234 26.96 -12.19 9.05
CA LYS A 234 27.78 -11.41 9.98
C LYS A 234 26.90 -10.34 10.61
N THR A 235 26.80 -10.34 11.94
CA THR A 235 26.10 -9.29 12.68
C THR A 235 27.15 -8.42 13.36
N GLY A 236 27.37 -7.24 12.79
CA GLY A 236 28.51 -6.39 13.15
C GLY A 236 29.84 -7.07 12.80
N GLN A 237 30.70 -7.28 13.80
CA GLN A 237 32.02 -7.90 13.66
C GLN A 237 32.03 -9.42 13.99
N ILE A 238 30.89 -10.00 14.36
CA ILE A 238 30.77 -11.40 14.79
C ILE A 238 30.16 -12.22 13.64
N ALA A 239 30.93 -13.18 13.13
CA ALA A 239 30.46 -14.15 12.15
C ALA A 239 29.54 -15.17 12.81
N ASN A 240 28.59 -15.72 12.03
CA ASN A 240 27.70 -16.78 12.49
C ASN A 240 26.77 -16.38 13.65
N CYS A 241 26.40 -15.10 13.74
CA CYS A 241 25.45 -14.62 14.74
C CYS A 241 24.15 -14.20 14.05
N ALA A 242 23.04 -14.87 14.37
CA ALA A 242 21.75 -14.65 13.72
C ALA A 242 20.60 -14.45 14.72
N LEU A 243 19.50 -13.88 14.24
CA LEU A 243 18.27 -13.74 15.01
C LEU A 243 17.61 -15.12 15.19
N PRO A 244 17.06 -15.45 16.38
CA PRO A 244 16.32 -16.69 16.59
C PRO A 244 15.08 -16.76 15.69
N CYS A 245 14.63 -17.99 15.38
CA CYS A 245 13.39 -18.26 14.63
C CYS A 245 12.13 -17.67 15.30
N HIS A 246 12.26 -17.39 16.59
CA HIS A 246 11.23 -16.89 17.47
C HIS A 246 11.53 -15.43 17.81
N ASN A 247 10.66 -14.52 17.38
CA ASN A 247 10.90 -13.08 17.46
C ASN A 247 11.06 -12.60 18.92
N PRO A 248 12.24 -12.12 19.36
CA PRO A 248 12.54 -11.92 20.78
C PRO A 248 11.72 -10.82 21.48
N TYR A 249 11.01 -9.98 20.71
CA TYR A 249 10.20 -8.88 21.25
C TYR A 249 8.87 -9.33 21.87
N PHE A 250 8.36 -10.51 21.51
CA PHE A 250 7.08 -11.02 22.01
C PHE A 250 7.28 -12.14 23.03
N SER A 251 6.53 -12.10 24.12
CA SER A 251 6.47 -13.17 25.12
C SER A 251 5.88 -14.47 24.52
N PRO A 252 6.16 -15.64 25.10
CA PRO A 252 5.57 -16.90 24.62
C PRO A 252 4.04 -16.88 24.69
N ASP A 253 3.46 -16.23 25.69
CA ASP A 253 2.00 -16.17 25.90
C ASP A 253 1.31 -15.29 24.85
N GLU A 254 1.87 -14.12 24.51
CA GLU A 254 1.33 -13.25 23.46
C GLU A 254 1.32 -13.94 22.08
N ARG A 255 2.34 -14.78 21.82
CA ARG A 255 2.41 -15.56 20.59
C ARG A 255 1.40 -16.69 20.57
N ALA A 256 1.19 -17.35 21.71
CA ALA A 256 0.14 -18.38 21.85
C ALA A 256 -1.25 -17.77 21.66
N PHE A 257 -1.50 -16.59 22.26
CA PHE A 257 -2.72 -15.83 22.04
C PHE A 257 -2.91 -15.47 20.56
N THR A 258 -1.87 -14.94 19.91
CA THR A 258 -1.91 -14.56 18.49
C THR A 258 -2.17 -15.77 17.59
N ALA A 259 -1.51 -16.90 17.87
CA ALA A 259 -1.70 -18.15 17.12
C ALA A 259 -3.12 -18.71 17.30
N PHE A 260 -3.63 -18.72 18.53
CA PHE A 260 -5.00 -19.13 18.83
C PHE A 260 -6.02 -18.22 18.16
N TRP A 261 -5.85 -16.90 18.27
CA TRP A 261 -6.73 -15.89 17.70
C TRP A 261 -6.78 -15.99 16.18
N ILE A 262 -5.62 -15.95 15.51
CA ILE A 262 -5.54 -16.10 14.06
C ILE A 262 -6.11 -17.45 13.63
N GLY A 263 -5.86 -18.52 14.40
CA GLY A 263 -6.41 -19.84 14.08
C GLY A 263 -7.93 -19.90 14.16
N LEU A 264 -8.53 -19.34 15.22
CA LEU A 264 -9.97 -19.26 15.38
C LEU A 264 -10.62 -18.51 14.21
N TRP A 265 -10.12 -17.33 13.86
CA TRP A 265 -10.65 -16.54 12.75
C TRP A 265 -10.41 -17.19 11.39
N SER A 266 -9.29 -17.89 11.21
CA SER A 266 -8.99 -18.61 9.96
C SER A 266 -9.94 -19.78 9.74
N VAL A 267 -10.28 -20.54 10.79
CA VAL A 267 -11.26 -21.64 10.71
C VAL A 267 -12.65 -21.10 10.37
N LEU A 268 -13.10 -20.04 11.07
CA LEU A 268 -14.39 -19.43 10.81
C LEU A 268 -14.48 -18.86 9.38
N CYS A 269 -13.43 -18.20 8.91
CA CYS A 269 -13.34 -17.68 7.55
C CYS A 269 -13.30 -18.80 6.50
N PHE A 270 -12.59 -19.89 6.75
CA PHE A 270 -12.54 -21.03 5.83
C PHE A 270 -13.92 -21.67 5.66
N LEU A 271 -14.64 -21.92 6.76
CA LEU A 271 -15.97 -22.53 6.71
C LEU A 271 -16.99 -21.63 6.01
N SER A 272 -16.97 -20.32 6.29
CA SER A 272 -17.90 -19.38 5.64
C SER A 272 -17.62 -19.24 4.14
N THR A 273 -16.35 -19.02 3.76
CA THR A 273 -15.96 -18.86 2.34
C THR A 273 -16.12 -20.15 1.54
N PHE A 274 -15.84 -21.31 2.13
CA PHE A 274 -16.06 -22.60 1.48
C PHE A 274 -17.55 -22.83 1.18
N ALA A 275 -18.44 -22.50 2.10
CA ALA A 275 -19.88 -22.58 1.88
C ALA A 275 -20.33 -21.62 0.76
N THR A 276 -19.83 -20.39 0.73
CA THR A 276 -20.13 -19.40 -0.33
C THR A 276 -19.67 -19.88 -1.71
N VAL A 277 -18.41 -20.34 -1.82
CA VAL A 277 -17.86 -20.84 -3.09
C VAL A 277 -18.60 -22.11 -3.53
N SER A 278 -18.91 -23.03 -2.62
CA SER A 278 -19.65 -24.25 -2.94
C SER A 278 -21.07 -23.94 -3.45
N THR A 279 -21.77 -23.00 -2.80
CA THR A 279 -23.10 -22.55 -3.22
C THR A 279 -23.08 -21.97 -4.62
N PHE A 280 -22.05 -21.18 -4.93
CA PHE A 280 -21.85 -20.65 -6.28
C PHE A 280 -21.54 -21.73 -7.32
N LEU A 281 -20.69 -22.72 -6.97
CA LEU A 281 -20.35 -23.81 -7.90
C LEU A 281 -21.53 -24.72 -8.21
N ILE A 282 -22.51 -24.81 -7.31
CA ILE A 282 -23.74 -25.59 -7.52
C ILE A 282 -24.69 -24.85 -8.49
N ASP A 283 -24.82 -23.53 -8.38
CA ASP A 283 -25.70 -22.72 -9.24
C ASP A 283 -24.98 -21.47 -9.75
N MET A 284 -24.17 -21.66 -10.80
CA MET A 284 -23.42 -20.58 -11.46
C MET A 284 -24.31 -19.70 -12.35
N GLU A 285 -25.50 -20.18 -12.73
CA GLU A 285 -26.41 -19.49 -13.65
C GLU A 285 -27.24 -18.41 -12.96
N ARG A 286 -27.43 -18.51 -11.64
CA ARG A 286 -28.10 -17.52 -10.79
C ARG A 286 -27.42 -16.15 -10.78
N PHE A 287 -26.09 -16.11 -10.81
CA PHE A 287 -25.32 -14.88 -10.57
C PHE A 287 -24.85 -14.24 -11.89
N LYS A 288 -25.65 -13.31 -12.41
CA LYS A 288 -25.27 -12.44 -13.53
C LYS A 288 -24.39 -11.27 -13.03
N TYR A 289 -23.54 -10.74 -13.91
CA TYR A 289 -22.76 -9.52 -13.63
C TYR A 289 -23.74 -8.41 -13.18
N PRO A 290 -23.56 -7.73 -12.04
CA PRO A 290 -22.29 -7.39 -11.36
C PRO A 290 -21.90 -8.23 -10.13
N GLU A 291 -22.56 -9.35 -9.82
CA GLU A 291 -22.32 -10.11 -8.57
C GLU A 291 -21.13 -11.09 -8.63
N ARG A 292 -20.68 -11.44 -9.85
CA ARG A 292 -19.57 -12.38 -10.10
C ARG A 292 -18.22 -12.01 -9.44
N PRO A 293 -17.80 -10.73 -9.35
CA PRO A 293 -16.58 -10.32 -8.66
C PRO A 293 -16.51 -10.70 -7.18
N ILE A 294 -17.65 -10.75 -6.48
CA ILE A 294 -17.71 -11.07 -5.03
C ILE A 294 -17.28 -12.52 -4.77
N ILE A 295 -17.61 -13.43 -5.68
CA ILE A 295 -17.21 -14.84 -5.58
C ILE A 295 -15.71 -15.02 -5.76
N PHE A 296 -15.09 -14.27 -6.68
CA PHE A 296 -13.63 -14.31 -6.84
C PHE A 296 -12.92 -13.81 -5.58
N LEU A 297 -13.47 -12.79 -4.93
CA LEU A 297 -12.98 -12.31 -3.64
C LEU A 297 -13.13 -13.39 -2.54
N ALA A 298 -14.27 -14.06 -2.46
CA ALA A 298 -14.49 -15.16 -1.52
C ALA A 298 -13.53 -16.35 -1.78
N ALA A 299 -13.26 -16.68 -3.04
CA ALA A 299 -12.30 -17.71 -3.41
C ALA A 299 -10.86 -17.32 -3.00
N CYS A 300 -10.47 -16.05 -3.17
CA CYS A 300 -9.18 -15.56 -2.67
C CYS A 300 -9.05 -15.73 -1.15
N TYR A 301 -10.10 -15.38 -0.39
CA TYR A 301 -10.11 -15.55 1.07
C TYR A 301 -10.11 -17.04 1.50
N LEU A 302 -10.69 -17.94 0.70
CA LEU A 302 -10.60 -19.38 0.92
C LEU A 302 -9.15 -19.88 0.83
N PHE A 303 -8.39 -19.44 -0.18
CA PHE A 303 -6.98 -19.83 -0.31
C PHE A 303 -6.10 -19.23 0.79
N VAL A 304 -6.35 -17.97 1.18
CA VAL A 304 -5.62 -17.32 2.27
C VAL A 304 -5.88 -18.04 3.60
N SER A 305 -7.13 -18.34 3.93
CA SER A 305 -7.49 -19.06 5.16
C SER A 305 -6.92 -20.48 5.17
N LEU A 306 -6.91 -21.18 4.03
CA LEU A 306 -6.24 -22.47 3.88
C LEU A 306 -4.74 -22.38 4.21
N GLY A 307 -4.05 -21.32 3.77
CA GLY A 307 -2.65 -21.08 4.11
C GLY A 307 -2.41 -20.96 5.62
N TYR A 308 -3.29 -20.28 6.34
CA TYR A 308 -3.22 -20.19 7.81
C TYR A 308 -3.52 -21.54 8.48
N LEU A 309 -4.46 -22.33 7.97
CA LEU A 309 -4.75 -23.67 8.49
C LEU A 309 -3.57 -24.63 8.30
N VAL A 310 -2.93 -24.59 7.12
CA VAL A 310 -1.71 -25.40 6.86
C VAL A 310 -0.61 -25.04 7.87
N ARG A 311 -0.45 -23.75 8.21
CA ARG A 311 0.51 -23.31 9.23
C ARG A 311 0.19 -23.87 10.62
N LEU A 312 -1.09 -24.00 11.00
CA LEU A 312 -1.50 -24.61 12.28
C LEU A 312 -1.24 -26.11 12.30
N VAL A 313 -1.56 -26.83 11.22
CA VAL A 313 -1.42 -28.30 11.14
C VAL A 313 0.03 -28.74 10.99
N ALA A 314 0.82 -28.06 10.14
CA ALA A 314 2.22 -28.39 9.93
C ALA A 314 3.12 -27.95 11.11
N GLY A 315 2.62 -27.02 11.93
CA GLY A 315 3.37 -26.41 13.02
C GLY A 315 4.28 -25.28 12.54
N HIS A 316 4.38 -24.22 13.34
CA HIS A 316 5.19 -23.03 13.07
C HIS A 316 6.63 -23.37 12.66
N GLU A 317 7.23 -24.32 13.38
CA GLU A 317 8.64 -24.71 13.23
C GLU A 317 8.96 -25.33 11.87
N LYS A 318 7.99 -25.96 11.20
CA LYS A 318 8.24 -26.59 9.89
C LYS A 318 8.04 -25.63 8.72
N VAL A 319 7.29 -24.55 8.93
CA VAL A 319 6.91 -23.59 7.88
C VAL A 319 7.79 -22.33 7.93
N ALA A 320 8.13 -21.87 9.14
CA ALA A 320 8.92 -20.65 9.33
C ALA A 320 10.43 -20.91 9.46
N ALA A 321 10.85 -22.10 9.89
CA ALA A 321 12.27 -22.45 9.98
C ALA A 321 12.72 -23.19 8.72
N PRO A 322 13.72 -22.67 7.97
CA PRO A 322 14.29 -23.41 6.85
C PRO A 322 14.96 -24.69 7.36
N ALA A 323 14.37 -25.82 6.98
CA ALA A 323 14.87 -27.20 7.02
C ALA A 323 16.03 -27.54 7.98
N ARG A 324 15.64 -28.08 9.15
CA ARG A 324 16.26 -29.15 9.96
C ARG A 324 16.65 -28.73 11.39
N ARG A 325 15.75 -29.11 12.30
CA ARG A 325 15.91 -29.25 13.76
C ARG A 325 16.37 -27.97 14.46
N CYS A 326 15.40 -27.24 15.01
CA CYS A 326 15.63 -26.56 16.27
C CYS A 326 16.24 -27.59 17.23
N ALA A 327 17.48 -27.36 17.67
CA ALA A 327 18.00 -28.08 18.82
C ALA A 327 17.01 -27.82 19.96
N PRO A 328 16.52 -28.87 20.63
CA PRO A 328 15.53 -28.68 21.68
C PRO A 328 16.12 -27.80 22.79
N TRP A 329 15.30 -26.89 23.29
CA TRP A 329 15.58 -25.99 24.43
C TRP A 329 15.98 -26.76 25.71
N SER A 330 15.84 -28.08 25.74
CA SER A 330 16.09 -28.94 26.90
C SER A 330 17.56 -29.25 27.22
N SER A 331 18.54 -28.69 26.51
CA SER A 331 19.96 -28.86 26.85
C SER A 331 20.58 -27.70 27.66
N CYS A 332 19.81 -26.64 27.96
CA CYS A 332 20.26 -25.53 28.82
C CYS A 332 19.57 -25.55 30.19
N SER A 333 19.50 -26.72 30.83
CA SER A 333 19.21 -26.78 32.27
C SER A 333 19.76 -28.07 32.86
N SER A 334 21.06 -28.10 33.14
CA SER A 334 21.66 -28.71 34.34
C SER A 334 23.17 -28.96 34.18
N THR A 335 24.00 -27.98 34.52
CA THR A 335 25.09 -28.24 35.47
C THR A 335 25.47 -26.94 36.16
N SER A 336 24.80 -26.69 37.28
CA SER A 336 25.46 -26.12 38.45
C SER A 336 26.72 -26.94 38.73
N SER A 337 27.87 -26.49 38.24
CA SER A 337 29.16 -26.86 38.82
C SER A 337 29.72 -25.61 39.47
N ALA A 338 29.91 -25.77 40.77
CA ALA A 338 30.35 -24.77 41.70
C ALA A 338 31.61 -24.06 41.22
N TRP A 339 31.66 -22.77 41.53
CA TRP A 339 32.89 -22.02 41.66
C TRP A 339 33.86 -22.79 42.58
N PRO A 340 35.12 -23.03 42.20
CA PRO A 340 36.16 -23.19 43.19
C PRO A 340 36.44 -21.80 43.77
N ALA A 341 36.21 -21.65 45.07
CA ALA A 341 36.72 -20.54 45.86
C ALA A 341 38.25 -20.43 45.70
N PRO A 342 38.82 -19.21 45.81
CA PRO A 342 40.26 -19.02 45.65
C PRO A 342 41.01 -19.67 46.81
N SER A 343 41.87 -20.63 46.48
CA SER A 343 42.90 -21.13 47.40
C SER A 343 43.92 -20.01 47.63
N GLY A 344 43.95 -19.49 48.85
CA GLY A 344 45.03 -18.67 49.36
C GLY A 344 46.35 -19.43 49.27
N GLY A 345 47.21 -19.01 48.35
CA GLY A 345 48.61 -19.37 48.29
C GLY A 345 49.43 -18.37 49.09
N SER A 346 49.85 -18.79 50.26
CA SER A 346 50.85 -18.15 51.10
C SER A 346 52.20 -18.04 50.37
N SER A 347 52.58 -16.84 49.97
CA SER A 347 53.98 -16.50 49.72
C SER A 347 54.50 -15.71 50.93
N SER A 348 55.19 -16.41 51.84
CA SER A 348 55.97 -15.79 52.92
C SER A 348 57.10 -14.92 52.34
N PRO A 349 57.42 -13.77 52.96
CA PRO A 349 58.54 -12.92 52.57
C PRO A 349 59.85 -13.42 53.20
N SER A 350 60.98 -13.25 52.50
CA SER A 350 62.32 -13.35 53.08
C SER A 350 62.88 -11.94 53.43
N PRO A 351 63.82 -11.85 54.37
CA PRO A 351 63.94 -10.72 55.30
C PRO A 351 64.90 -9.62 54.79
N GLY A 352 64.60 -8.36 55.12
CA GLY A 352 65.49 -7.25 54.73
C GLY A 352 65.13 -5.89 55.36
N SER A 353 65.78 -5.60 56.48
CA SER A 353 66.14 -4.28 57.02
C SER A 353 65.06 -3.25 57.36
N TRP A 354 64.90 -3.02 58.66
CA TRP A 354 64.48 -1.76 59.26
C TRP A 354 65.46 -0.63 58.90
N ARG A 355 64.95 0.51 58.38
CA ARG A 355 65.54 1.82 58.71
C ARG A 355 64.55 2.98 58.52
N ARG A 356 64.43 3.74 59.62
CA ARG A 356 63.87 5.08 59.83
C ARG A 356 64.20 6.08 58.73
N ALA A 357 63.22 6.91 58.36
CA ALA A 357 63.31 8.37 58.29
C ALA A 357 61.90 8.95 58.33
#